data_AF-A0A950JN65-F1
#
_entry.id   AF-A0A950JN65-F1
#
_cell.length_a   1.000
_cell.length_b   1.000
_cell.length_c   1.000
_cell.angle_alpha   90.00
_cell.angle_beta   90.00
_cell.angle_gamma   90.00
#
_symmetry.space_group_name_H-M   'P 1'
#
loop_
_entity.id
_entity.type
_entity.pdbx_description
1 polymer ?
#
loop_
_entity_poly.entity_id
_entity_poly.type
_entity_poly.pdbx_seq_one_letter_code
_entity_poly.pdbx_strand_id
1 'polypeptide(L)'
;MRYILLLIVCAIPTAAAASGPICAARGAAVCALKSDGTRSDFSNACAAAQAGAKILHAGQCAAPGNERSMCNMLYQPVCATDPANGREKTYPNLCHAEVANAPVLHSGDCAANKTG
;
A
#
# COMPACT_ATOMS: atom_id res chain seq x y z
N MET A 1 -39.88 -9.29 -49.15
CA MET A 1 -39.06 -10.08 -48.21
C MET A 1 -37.87 -9.26 -47.75
N ARG A 2 -37.66 -9.18 -46.43
CA ARG A 2 -36.61 -8.44 -45.70
C ARG A 2 -35.28 -9.20 -45.77
N TYR A 3 -34.15 -8.51 -45.83
CA TYR A 3 -32.93 -8.89 -45.09
C TYR A 3 -32.10 -7.62 -44.81
N ILE A 4 -32.30 -7.05 -43.61
CA ILE A 4 -31.42 -6.00 -43.06
C ILE A 4 -30.26 -6.74 -42.39
N LEU A 5 -29.07 -6.65 -42.98
CA LEU A 5 -27.84 -7.23 -42.48
C LEU A 5 -27.40 -6.43 -41.24
N LEU A 6 -27.74 -6.91 -40.04
CA LEU A 6 -27.31 -6.33 -38.77
C LEU A 6 -25.82 -6.64 -38.56
N LEU A 7 -24.96 -5.65 -38.82
CA LEU A 7 -23.54 -5.73 -38.45
C LEU A 7 -23.40 -5.57 -36.93
N ILE A 8 -23.30 -6.70 -36.23
CA ILE A 8 -22.90 -6.71 -34.81
C ILE A 8 -21.40 -6.46 -34.76
N VAL A 9 -21.01 -5.22 -34.46
CA VAL A 9 -19.61 -4.88 -34.16
C VAL A 9 -19.29 -5.44 -32.77
N CYS A 10 -18.60 -6.57 -32.71
CA CYS A 10 -18.06 -7.09 -31.47
C CYS A 10 -16.88 -6.20 -31.06
N ALA A 11 -17.10 -5.29 -30.10
CA ALA A 11 -16.02 -4.53 -29.48
C ALA A 11 -15.18 -5.51 -28.65
N ILE A 12 -14.08 -5.99 -29.24
CA ILE A 12 -13.11 -6.82 -28.53
C ILE A 12 -12.39 -5.90 -27.54
N PRO A 13 -12.48 -6.11 -26.22
CA PRO A 13 -11.69 -5.32 -25.29
C PRO A 13 -10.22 -5.63 -25.54
N THR A 14 -9.48 -4.67 -26.10
CA THR A 14 -8.02 -4.75 -26.19
C THR A 14 -7.46 -4.62 -24.79
N ALA A 15 -7.16 -5.76 -24.17
CA ALA A 15 -6.42 -5.79 -22.91
C ALA A 15 -5.06 -5.13 -23.14
N ALA A 16 -4.88 -3.91 -22.63
CA ALA A 16 -3.60 -3.24 -22.63
C ALA A 16 -2.62 -4.09 -21.83
N ALA A 17 -1.62 -4.65 -22.50
CA ALA A 17 -0.51 -5.31 -21.84
C ALA A 17 0.18 -4.26 -20.95
N ALA A 18 0.09 -4.44 -19.63
CA ALA A 18 0.76 -3.58 -18.67
C ALA A 18 2.28 -3.85 -18.76
N SER A 19 2.98 -3.16 -19.65
CA SER A 19 4.45 -3.12 -19.65
C SER A 19 4.93 -2.22 -18.52
N GLY A 20 4.88 -2.73 -17.30
CA GLY A 20 5.50 -2.12 -16.14
C GLY A 20 7.04 -2.14 -16.22
N PRO A 21 7.74 -1.27 -15.48
CA PRO A 21 9.20 -1.25 -15.44
C PRO A 21 9.73 -2.58 -14.90
N ILE A 22 10.77 -3.17 -15.53
CA ILE A 22 11.39 -4.40 -15.02
C ILE A 22 12.00 -4.13 -13.65
N CYS A 23 11.47 -4.76 -12.60
CA CYS A 23 12.03 -4.65 -11.26
C CYS A 23 13.13 -5.68 -11.05
N ALA A 24 14.17 -5.29 -10.31
CA ALA A 24 15.12 -6.25 -9.77
C ALA A 24 14.39 -7.26 -8.87
N ALA A 25 14.79 -8.53 -8.94
CA ALA A 25 14.17 -9.58 -8.13
C ALA A 25 14.40 -9.39 -6.62
N ARG A 26 15.46 -8.66 -6.23
CA ARG A 26 15.84 -8.40 -4.84
C ARG A 26 16.08 -6.91 -4.59
N GLY A 27 15.83 -6.47 -3.37
CA GLY A 27 16.08 -5.10 -2.91
C GLY A 27 15.71 -4.94 -1.44
N ALA A 28 15.42 -3.71 -1.01
CA ALA A 28 14.96 -3.42 0.34
C ALA A 28 13.45 -3.70 0.43
N ALA A 29 13.06 -4.69 1.23
CA ALA A 29 11.67 -5.08 1.41
C ALA A 29 10.80 -3.91 1.91
N VAL A 30 9.52 -3.94 1.56
CA VAL A 30 8.52 -2.95 1.98
C VAL A 30 7.20 -3.62 2.35
N CYS A 31 6.49 -3.05 3.32
CA CYS A 31 5.12 -3.42 3.62
C CYS A 31 4.20 -2.51 2.82
N ALA A 32 3.26 -3.07 2.06
CA ALA A 32 2.34 -2.30 1.25
C ALA A 32 0.91 -2.83 1.33
N LEU A 33 -0.05 -1.90 1.22
CA LEU A 33 -1.47 -2.16 1.12
C LEU A 33 -1.86 -2.40 -0.34
N LYS A 34 -2.42 -3.57 -0.63
CA LYS A 34 -2.95 -3.92 -1.95
C LYS A 34 -4.36 -3.34 -2.14
N SER A 35 -4.83 -3.34 -3.39
CA SER A 35 -6.16 -2.83 -3.76
C SER A 35 -7.32 -3.61 -3.12
N ASP A 36 -7.11 -4.86 -2.72
CA ASP A 36 -8.08 -5.69 -2.00
C ASP A 36 -8.17 -5.36 -0.49
N GLY A 37 -7.39 -4.38 -0.02
CA GLY A 37 -7.34 -3.97 1.38
C GLY A 37 -6.45 -4.85 2.27
N THR A 38 -5.77 -5.86 1.70
CA THR A 38 -4.82 -6.69 2.44
C THR A 38 -3.40 -6.12 2.38
N ARG A 39 -2.65 -6.30 3.45
CA ARG A 39 -1.23 -5.92 3.53
C ARG A 39 -0.36 -7.08 3.09
N SER A 40 0.77 -6.80 2.44
CA SER A 40 1.73 -7.83 2.04
C SER A 40 3.14 -7.28 2.00
N ASP A 41 4.09 -8.18 2.25
CA ASP A 41 5.51 -7.93 2.03
C ASP A 41 5.81 -7.94 0.53
N PHE A 42 6.52 -6.92 0.08
CA PHE A 42 7.09 -6.87 -1.26
C PHE A 42 8.61 -6.88 -1.16
N SER A 43 9.27 -7.56 -2.10
CA SER A 43 10.74 -7.68 -2.13
C SER A 43 11.45 -6.33 -2.30
N ASN A 44 10.77 -5.34 -2.90
CA ASN A 44 11.18 -3.95 -2.97
C ASN A 44 10.04 -3.02 -3.40
N ALA A 45 10.29 -1.71 -3.28
CA ALA A 45 9.36 -0.66 -3.68
C ALA A 45 8.92 -0.73 -5.15
N CYS A 46 9.81 -1.15 -6.06
CA CYS A 46 9.47 -1.31 -7.47
C CYS A 46 8.42 -2.41 -7.66
N ALA A 47 8.60 -3.56 -7.02
CA ALA A 47 7.64 -4.66 -7.07
C ALA A 47 6.28 -4.27 -6.48
N ALA A 48 6.26 -3.50 -5.37
CA ALA A 48 5.03 -2.95 -4.82
C ALA A 48 4.33 -2.00 -5.80
N ALA A 49 5.08 -1.11 -6.45
CA ALA A 49 4.54 -0.17 -7.43
C ALA A 49 3.96 -0.88 -8.67
N GLN A 50 4.64 -1.90 -9.20
CA GLN A 50 4.11 -2.72 -10.29
C GLN A 50 2.78 -3.39 -9.92
N ALA A 51 2.63 -3.82 -8.68
CA ALA A 51 1.39 -4.41 -8.18
C ALA A 51 0.29 -3.39 -7.86
N GLY A 52 0.55 -2.09 -8.06
CA GLY A 52 -0.36 -1.01 -7.66
C GLY A 52 -0.58 -0.93 -6.15
N ALA A 53 0.35 -1.47 -5.34
CA ALA A 53 0.25 -1.47 -3.90
C ALA A 53 0.76 -0.15 -3.31
N LYS A 54 0.05 0.39 -2.32
CA LYS A 54 0.42 1.59 -1.58
C LYS A 54 1.41 1.22 -0.49
N ILE A 55 2.67 1.64 -0.62
CA ILE A 55 3.69 1.41 0.40
C ILE A 55 3.29 2.11 1.70
N LEU A 56 3.31 1.37 2.81
CA LEU A 56 3.05 1.88 4.15
C LEU A 56 4.35 2.26 4.85
N HIS A 57 5.38 1.42 4.78
CA HIS A 57 6.71 1.70 5.31
C HIS A 57 7.75 0.75 4.73
N ALA A 58 9.02 1.05 4.98
CA ALA A 58 10.13 0.15 4.69
C ALA A 58 10.19 -1.03 5.67
N GLY A 59 10.74 -2.16 5.22
CA GLY A 59 10.77 -3.40 5.98
C GLY A 59 9.53 -4.26 5.75
N GLN A 60 9.49 -5.42 6.40
CA GLN A 60 8.34 -6.33 6.36
C GLN A 60 7.20 -5.78 7.23
N CYS A 61 5.96 -6.19 6.94
CA CYS A 61 4.80 -5.87 7.76
C CYS A 61 4.98 -6.44 9.17
N ALA A 62 4.85 -5.60 10.19
CA ALA A 62 4.92 -5.99 11.59
C ALA A 62 3.60 -6.58 12.10
N ALA A 63 2.46 -6.19 11.51
CA ALA A 63 1.16 -6.72 11.89
C ALA A 63 0.86 -8.05 11.15
N PRO A 64 0.36 -9.08 11.84
CA PRO A 64 0.00 -10.35 11.20
C PRO A 64 -1.20 -10.16 10.25
N GLY A 65 -0.95 -10.21 8.93
CA GLY A 65 -1.96 -10.29 7.88
C GLY A 65 -3.07 -9.22 7.92
N ASN A 66 -4.25 -9.57 7.43
CA ASN A 66 -5.48 -8.76 7.46
C ASN A 66 -6.24 -8.89 8.79
N GLU A 67 -5.64 -9.54 9.79
CA GLU A 67 -6.21 -9.65 11.12
C GLU A 67 -5.90 -8.36 11.89
N ARG A 68 -6.95 -7.71 12.42
CA ARG A 68 -6.87 -6.45 13.16
C ARG A 68 -6.17 -6.57 14.52
N SER A 69 -5.56 -7.71 14.83
CA SER A 69 -5.61 -8.20 16.20
C SER A 69 -4.24 -8.63 16.69
N MET A 70 -3.82 -7.97 17.76
CA MET A 70 -2.62 -8.19 18.58
C MET A 70 -1.39 -7.33 18.23
N CYS A 71 -1.55 -6.01 18.14
CA CYS A 71 -0.40 -5.13 18.34
C CYS A 71 0.06 -5.20 19.80
N ASN A 72 1.38 -5.26 20.02
CA ASN A 72 1.93 -5.12 21.35
C ASN A 72 1.69 -3.70 21.90
N MET A 73 1.77 -3.55 23.22
CA MET A 73 1.62 -2.27 23.91
C MET A 73 2.96 -1.52 24.08
N LEU A 74 4.04 -1.96 23.40
CA LEU A 74 5.34 -1.29 23.48
C LEU A 74 5.24 0.07 22.78
N TYR A 75 5.61 1.13 23.48
CA TYR A 75 5.59 2.48 22.94
C TYR A 75 6.89 2.78 22.18
N GLN A 76 6.79 2.85 20.85
CA GLN A 76 7.88 3.17 19.91
C GLN A 76 7.27 4.00 18.78
N PRO A 77 7.00 5.29 19.03
CA PRO A 77 6.07 6.05 18.22
C PRO A 77 6.56 6.23 16.79
N VAL A 78 5.61 6.39 15.89
CA VAL A 78 5.86 6.75 14.49
C VAL A 78 4.91 7.85 14.06
N CYS A 79 5.40 8.76 13.23
CA CYS A 79 4.57 9.75 12.56
C CYS A 79 4.12 9.19 11.21
N ALA A 80 2.81 9.18 10.98
CA ALA A 80 2.23 8.65 9.76
C ALA A 80 1.09 9.53 9.25
N THR A 81 0.75 9.40 7.98
CA THR A 81 -0.43 10.05 7.39
C THR A 81 -1.69 9.27 7.76
N ASP A 82 -2.58 9.91 8.52
CA ASP A 82 -3.88 9.35 8.89
C ASP A 82 -4.74 9.15 7.63
N PRO A 83 -5.13 7.92 7.29
CA PRO A 83 -5.92 7.67 6.07
C PRO A 83 -7.34 8.22 6.14
N ALA A 84 -7.85 8.58 7.33
CA ALA A 84 -9.20 9.15 7.45
C ALA A 84 -9.28 10.62 7.03
N ASN A 85 -8.20 11.39 7.19
CA ASN A 85 -8.22 12.85 6.97
C ASN A 85 -6.96 13.40 6.26
N GLY A 86 -5.97 12.55 5.96
CA GLY A 86 -4.74 12.93 5.27
C GLY A 86 -3.75 13.74 6.11
N ARG A 87 -4.01 13.95 7.40
CA ARG A 87 -3.12 14.72 8.29
C ARG A 87 -2.10 13.81 8.96
N GLU A 88 -1.01 14.40 9.41
CA GLU A 88 -0.03 13.71 10.24
C GLU A 88 -0.63 13.35 11.59
N LYS A 89 -0.40 12.11 12.02
CA LYS A 89 -0.82 11.57 13.30
C LYS A 89 0.28 10.68 13.86
N THR A 90 0.56 10.86 15.15
CA THR A 90 1.41 9.95 15.91
C THR A 90 0.64 8.67 16.21
N TYR A 91 1.23 7.53 15.86
CA TYR A 91 0.78 6.21 16.30
C TYR A 91 1.73 5.68 17.38
N PRO A 92 1.21 4.93 18.38
CA PRO A 92 2.01 4.49 19.52
C PRO A 92 3.14 3.52 19.14
N ASN A 93 2.96 2.75 18.05
CA ASN A 93 4.03 2.01 17.40
C ASN A 93 3.69 1.69 15.93
N LEU A 94 4.67 1.11 15.23
CA LEU A 94 4.55 0.73 13.82
C LEU A 94 3.35 -0.18 13.54
N CYS A 95 3.11 -1.20 14.38
CA CYS A 95 1.96 -2.10 14.21
C CYS A 95 0.63 -1.34 14.21
N HIS A 96 0.46 -0.35 15.10
CA HIS A 96 -0.76 0.45 15.15
C HIS A 96 -0.93 1.34 13.91
N ALA A 97 0.17 1.89 13.38
CA ALA A 97 0.14 2.63 12.12
C ALA A 97 -0.24 1.71 10.94
N GLU A 98 0.36 0.52 10.88
CA GLU A 98 0.04 -0.49 9.86
C GLU A 98 -1.42 -0.92 9.93
N VAL A 99 -1.98 -1.20 11.12
CA VAL A 99 -3.39 -1.63 11.28
C VAL A 99 -4.35 -0.54 10.85
N ALA A 100 -3.96 0.71 11.03
CA ALA A 100 -4.69 1.84 10.49
C ALA A 100 -4.49 2.04 8.99
N ASN A 101 -3.60 1.30 8.32
CA ASN A 101 -3.15 1.52 6.95
C ASN A 101 -2.55 2.92 6.73
N ALA A 102 -1.90 3.45 7.77
CA ALA A 102 -1.28 4.77 7.77
C ALA A 102 0.14 4.69 7.21
N PRO A 103 0.46 5.36 6.09
CA PRO A 103 1.82 5.43 5.57
C PRO A 103 2.72 6.20 6.53
N VAL A 104 3.81 5.57 6.96
CA VAL A 104 4.79 6.15 7.88
C VAL A 104 5.65 7.16 7.16
N LEU A 105 5.78 8.34 7.76
CA LEU A 105 6.62 9.43 7.30
C LEU A 105 8.01 9.34 7.91
N HIS A 106 8.07 9.15 9.24
CA HIS A 106 9.31 8.96 9.98
C HIS A 106 9.06 8.28 11.33
N SER A 107 10.13 7.75 11.92
CA SER A 107 10.13 7.27 13.31
C SER A 107 10.03 8.44 14.30
N GLY A 108 9.48 8.20 15.48
CA GLY A 108 9.22 9.22 16.49
C GLY A 108 7.85 9.90 16.33
N ASP A 109 7.49 10.75 17.29
CA ASP A 109 6.23 11.50 17.26
C ASP A 109 6.26 12.60 16.18
N CYS A 110 5.10 12.94 15.59
CA CYS A 110 5.02 14.02 14.59
C CYS A 110 5.47 15.40 15.11
N ALA A 111 5.40 15.62 16.43
CA ALA A 111 5.87 16.86 17.05
C ALA A 111 7.40 16.96 17.10
N ALA A 112 8.12 15.84 17.09
CA ALA A 112 9.58 15.80 17.23
C ALA A 112 10.31 16.39 16.00
N ASN A 113 9.67 16.42 14.84
CA ASN A 113 10.22 16.97 13.59
C ASN A 113 9.91 18.47 13.38
N LYS A 114 9.31 19.15 14.37
CA LYS A 114 9.03 20.61 14.29
C LYS A 114 10.15 21.50 14.82
N THR A 115 11.31 20.92 15.15
CA THR A 115 12.48 21.64 15.68
C THR A 115 13.66 21.70 14.70
N GLY A 116 13.38 21.57 13.39
CA GLY A 116 14.36 21.84 12.33
C GLY A 116 14.63 23.32 12.15
#